data_AF-A0A3M9MTQ1-F1
#
_entry.id   AF-A0A3M9MTQ1-F1
#
_cell.length_a   1.000
_cell.length_b   1.000
_cell.length_c   1.000
_cell.angle_alpha   90.00
_cell.angle_beta   90.00
_cell.angle_gamma   90.00
#
_symmetry.space_group_name_H-M   'P 1'
#
loop_
_entity.id
_entity.type
_entity.pdbx_description
1 polymer ?
#
loop_
_entity_poly.entity_id
_entity_poly.type
_entity_poly.pdbx_seq_one_letter_code
_entity_poly.pdbx_strand_id
1 'polypeptide(L)'
;MREIEDILTDINSFEPIDDDWLELDDLIGELLESNNPENGIRTLLNVLERFPEEDGAGVLWSIVHGLEHLDGYEQELIDSLLRQPSLLGVAMVRRIENTGQTEIAGRKVEEIYGTLLSHPKLPESVKDYVVDYKK
;
A
#
# COMPACT_ATOMS: atom_id res chain seq x y z
N MET A 1 7.84 -21.36 11.87
CA MET A 1 8.02 -20.00 11.34
C MET A 1 9.07 -20.09 10.26
N ARG A 2 8.74 -19.64 9.06
CA ARG A 2 9.66 -19.59 7.92
C ARG A 2 10.69 -18.48 8.14
N GLU A 3 11.81 -18.53 7.40
CA GLU A 3 12.72 -17.39 7.34
C GLU A 3 12.02 -16.23 6.61
N ILE A 4 12.23 -15.00 7.09
CA ILE A 4 11.52 -13.83 6.55
C ILE A 4 11.86 -13.61 5.07
N GLU A 5 13.10 -13.89 4.65
CA GLU A 5 13.54 -13.78 3.27
C GLU A 5 12.74 -14.67 2.31
N ASP A 6 12.33 -15.86 2.76
CA ASP A 6 11.50 -16.76 1.97
C ASP A 6 10.08 -16.20 1.82
N ILE A 7 9.50 -15.67 2.90
CA ILE A 7 8.17 -15.03 2.88
C ILE A 7 8.17 -13.83 1.94
N LEU A 8 9.19 -12.97 2.03
CA LEU A 8 9.32 -11.79 1.17
C LEU A 8 9.51 -12.17 -0.31
N THR A 9 10.22 -13.27 -0.58
CA THR A 9 10.41 -13.78 -1.93
C THR A 9 9.07 -14.22 -2.52
N ASP A 10 8.29 -14.97 -1.75
CA ASP A 10 6.99 -15.46 -2.17
C ASP A 10 6.01 -14.31 -2.43
N ILE A 11 5.88 -13.34 -1.50
CA ILE A 11 5.02 -12.16 -1.69
C ILE A 11 5.42 -11.38 -2.96
N ASN A 12 6.72 -11.17 -3.20
CA ASN A 12 7.17 -10.46 -4.41
C ASN A 12 6.90 -11.24 -5.70
N SER A 13 6.81 -12.57 -5.63
CA SER A 13 6.53 -13.43 -6.78
C SER A 13 5.05 -13.76 -6.97
N PHE A 14 4.22 -13.49 -5.95
CA PHE A 14 2.80 -13.81 -5.95
C PHE A 14 2.10 -13.19 -7.17
N GLU A 15 1.29 -13.99 -7.85
CA GLU A 15 0.37 -13.59 -8.91
C GLU A 15 -0.95 -14.33 -8.65
N PRO A 16 -2.11 -13.66 -8.67
CA PRO A 16 -3.39 -14.34 -8.47
C PRO A 16 -3.66 -15.30 -9.63
N ILE A 17 -4.20 -16.48 -9.31
CA ILE A 17 -4.64 -17.47 -10.30
C ILE A 17 -6.16 -17.54 -10.24
N ASP A 18 -6.83 -17.28 -11.37
CA ASP A 18 -8.30 -17.23 -11.45
C ASP A 18 -8.94 -16.29 -10.40
N ASP A 19 -8.32 -15.12 -10.19
CA ASP A 19 -8.69 -14.12 -9.17
C ASP A 19 -8.65 -14.66 -7.72
N ASP A 20 -7.91 -15.73 -7.44
CA ASP A 20 -7.66 -16.21 -6.09
C ASP A 20 -6.48 -15.47 -5.45
N TRP A 21 -6.76 -14.80 -4.32
CA TRP A 21 -5.82 -14.01 -3.53
C TRP A 21 -5.52 -14.63 -2.17
N LEU A 22 -6.11 -15.77 -1.82
CA LEU A 22 -6.02 -16.32 -0.46
C LEU A 22 -4.58 -16.67 -0.05
N GLU A 23 -3.77 -17.16 -0.98
CA GLU A 23 -2.35 -17.43 -0.72
C GLU A 23 -1.59 -16.16 -0.30
N LEU A 24 -1.94 -15.00 -0.88
CA LEU A 24 -1.35 -13.74 -0.46
C LEU A 24 -1.77 -13.36 0.96
N ASP A 25 -3.03 -13.60 1.35
CA ASP A 25 -3.51 -13.33 2.72
C ASP A 25 -2.72 -14.15 3.75
N ASP A 26 -2.52 -15.44 3.47
CA ASP A 26 -1.69 -16.33 4.29
C ASP A 26 -0.25 -15.79 4.41
N LEU A 27 0.38 -15.41 3.29
CA LEU A 27 1.74 -14.87 3.28
C LEU A 27 1.87 -13.55 4.05
N ILE A 28 0.86 -12.67 3.98
CA ILE A 28 0.82 -11.43 4.76
C ILE A 28 0.75 -11.78 6.25
N GLY A 29 -0.10 -12.72 6.64
CA GLY A 29 -0.18 -13.22 8.01
C GLY A 29 1.16 -13.75 8.52
N GLU A 30 1.82 -14.61 7.72
CA GLU A 30 3.14 -15.15 8.06
C GLU A 30 4.19 -14.05 8.24
N LEU A 31 4.19 -13.03 7.38
CA LEU A 31 5.10 -11.89 7.49
C LEU A 31 4.86 -11.11 8.79
N LEU A 32 3.60 -10.80 9.12
CA LEU A 32 3.25 -10.01 10.30
C LEU A 32 3.56 -10.74 11.62
N GLU A 33 3.54 -12.08 11.62
CA GLU A 33 3.94 -12.90 12.77
C GLU A 33 5.45 -13.16 12.86
N SER A 34 6.22 -12.76 11.85
CA SER A 34 7.68 -12.99 11.79
C SER A 34 8.48 -12.05 12.70
N ASN A 35 9.78 -12.32 12.82
CA ASN A 35 10.69 -11.41 13.53
C ASN A 35 11.06 -10.22 12.62
N ASN A 36 10.75 -9.00 13.06
CA ASN A 36 10.98 -7.73 12.34
C ASN A 36 10.13 -7.60 11.05
N PRO A 37 8.78 -7.64 11.16
CA PRO A 37 7.86 -7.50 10.03
C PRO A 37 8.04 -6.19 9.24
N GLU A 38 8.65 -5.17 9.85
CA GLU A 38 8.96 -3.87 9.23
C GLU A 38 9.86 -4.03 7.99
N ASN A 39 10.69 -5.08 7.95
CA ASN A 39 11.51 -5.41 6.77
C ASN A 39 10.65 -5.72 5.53
N GLY A 40 9.38 -6.06 5.71
CA GLY A 40 8.44 -6.37 4.64
C GLY A 40 7.60 -5.18 4.15
N ILE A 41 7.67 -4.00 4.78
CA ILE A 41 6.85 -2.82 4.42
C ILE A 41 6.93 -2.55 2.91
N ARG A 42 8.15 -2.48 2.38
CA ARG A 42 8.38 -2.20 0.96
C ARG A 42 7.83 -3.30 0.06
N THR A 43 7.97 -4.57 0.47
CA THR A 43 7.46 -5.72 -0.27
C THR A 43 5.93 -5.69 -0.35
N LEU A 44 5.25 -5.37 0.75
CA LEU A 44 3.80 -5.23 0.78
C LEU A 44 3.32 -4.06 -0.11
N LEU A 45 4.00 -2.92 -0.04
CA LEU A 45 3.69 -1.77 -0.91
C LEU A 45 3.93 -2.08 -2.39
N ASN A 46 4.97 -2.86 -2.73
CA ASN A 46 5.21 -3.29 -4.11
C ASN A 46 4.04 -4.11 -4.68
N VAL A 47 3.30 -4.86 -3.85
CA VAL A 47 2.09 -5.56 -4.30
C VAL A 47 1.03 -4.54 -4.74
N LEU A 48 0.80 -3.49 -3.96
CA LEU A 48 -0.12 -2.41 -4.33
C LEU A 48 0.34 -1.65 -5.59
N GLU A 49 1.66 -1.53 -5.81
CA GLU A 49 2.21 -0.96 -7.04
C GLU A 49 1.95 -1.87 -8.26
N ARG A 50 2.00 -3.19 -8.10
CA ARG A 50 1.74 -4.16 -9.18
C ARG A 50 0.27 -4.26 -9.55
N PHE A 51 -0.62 -4.07 -8.57
CA PHE A 51 -2.07 -4.13 -8.73
C PHE A 51 -2.72 -2.78 -8.34
N PRO A 52 -2.44 -1.69 -9.07
CA PRO A 52 -2.74 -0.34 -8.60
C PRO A 52 -4.23 0.03 -8.58
N GLU A 53 -5.08 -0.74 -9.25
CA GLU A 53 -6.53 -0.49 -9.34
C GLU A 53 -7.37 -1.57 -8.61
N GLU A 54 -6.73 -2.66 -8.17
CA GLU A 54 -7.42 -3.82 -7.60
C GLU A 54 -7.63 -3.66 -6.09
N ASP A 55 -8.65 -4.35 -5.56
CA ASP A 55 -8.82 -4.58 -4.12
C ASP A 55 -8.48 -6.03 -3.70
N GLY A 56 -8.15 -6.89 -4.68
CA GLY A 56 -7.84 -8.31 -4.50
C GLY A 56 -8.95 -9.10 -3.82
N ALA A 57 -10.21 -8.85 -4.19
CA ALA A 57 -11.40 -9.41 -3.53
C ALA A 57 -11.42 -9.14 -2.02
N GLY A 58 -10.83 -8.02 -1.60
CA GLY A 58 -10.67 -7.61 -0.20
C GLY A 58 -9.31 -7.96 0.42
N VAL A 59 -8.53 -8.89 -0.14
CA VAL A 59 -7.26 -9.35 0.46
C VAL A 59 -6.22 -8.24 0.50
N LEU A 60 -6.18 -7.33 -0.48
CA LEU A 60 -5.21 -6.23 -0.44
C LEU A 60 -5.47 -5.25 0.73
N TRP A 61 -6.65 -5.30 1.37
CA TRP A 61 -6.86 -4.58 2.63
C TRP A 61 -6.10 -5.20 3.81
N SER A 62 -5.74 -6.47 3.77
CA SER A 62 -4.84 -7.08 4.77
C SER A 62 -3.45 -6.42 4.74
N ILE A 63 -2.97 -5.99 3.56
CA ILE A 63 -1.76 -5.17 3.45
C ILE A 63 -1.95 -3.84 4.17
N VAL A 64 -3.04 -3.14 3.88
CA VAL A 64 -3.36 -1.84 4.49
C VAL A 64 -3.38 -1.96 6.01
N HIS A 65 -4.13 -2.94 6.53
CA HIS A 65 -4.23 -3.19 7.96
C HIS A 65 -2.88 -3.59 8.57
N GLY A 66 -2.11 -4.45 7.90
CA GLY A 66 -0.77 -4.83 8.34
C GLY A 66 0.16 -3.64 8.48
N LEU A 67 0.28 -2.82 7.42
CA LEU A 67 1.14 -1.63 7.40
C LEU A 67 0.81 -0.63 8.52
N GLU A 68 -0.46 -0.43 8.83
CA GLU A 68 -0.90 0.49 9.91
C GLU A 68 -0.42 0.09 11.30
N HIS A 69 0.02 -1.16 11.50
CA HIS A 69 0.60 -1.64 12.76
C HIS A 69 2.13 -1.59 12.78
N LEU A 70 2.79 -1.23 11.68
CA LEU A 70 4.25 -1.24 11.55
C LEU A 70 4.82 0.17 11.70
N ASP A 71 5.87 0.33 12.50
CA ASP A 71 6.52 1.63 12.65
C ASP A 71 7.22 2.07 11.36
N GLY A 72 7.10 3.36 11.01
CA GLY A 72 7.83 3.95 9.89
C GLY A 72 7.27 3.68 8.49
N TYR A 73 6.09 3.04 8.37
CA TYR A 73 5.50 2.73 7.06
C TYR A 73 5.15 3.96 6.23
N GLU A 74 4.84 5.09 6.86
CA GLU A 74 4.37 6.30 6.18
C GLU A 74 5.36 6.83 5.13
N GLN A 75 6.66 6.80 5.43
CA GLN A 75 7.69 7.25 4.49
C GLN A 75 7.71 6.37 3.24
N GLU A 76 7.69 5.04 3.43
CA GLU A 76 7.65 4.09 2.32
C GLU A 76 6.34 4.16 1.54
N LEU A 77 5.20 4.42 2.21
CA LEU A 77 3.90 4.65 1.55
C LEU A 77 3.99 5.82 0.58
N ILE A 78 4.55 6.96 1.01
CA ILE A 78 4.74 8.13 0.14
C ILE A 78 5.68 7.77 -1.01
N ASP A 79 6.81 7.14 -0.72
CA ASP A 79 7.76 6.76 -1.77
C ASP A 79 7.18 5.75 -2.77
N SER A 80 6.29 4.86 -2.33
CA SER A 80 5.54 3.93 -3.18
C SER A 80 4.59 4.66 -4.12
N LEU A 81 3.78 5.58 -3.58
CA LEU A 81 2.86 6.40 -4.35
C LEU A 81 3.56 7.30 -5.38
N LEU A 82 4.79 7.74 -5.10
CA LEU A 82 5.63 8.48 -6.04
C LEU A 82 6.25 7.61 -7.14
N ARG A 83 6.32 6.28 -6.96
CA ARG A 83 6.75 5.33 -8.01
C ARG A 83 5.58 4.89 -8.88
N GLN A 84 4.47 4.56 -8.23
CA GLN A 84 3.25 4.04 -8.84
C GLN A 84 2.05 4.32 -7.90
N PRO A 85 1.21 5.31 -8.21
CA PRO A 85 -0.03 5.54 -7.46
C PRO A 85 -0.93 4.30 -7.53
N SER A 86 -1.52 3.96 -6.38
CA SER A 86 -2.46 2.85 -6.23
C SER A 86 -3.71 3.28 -5.44
N LEU A 87 -4.85 2.65 -5.71
CA LEU A 87 -6.12 2.91 -5.05
C LEU A 87 -5.97 2.84 -3.53
N LEU A 88 -5.41 1.74 -3.03
CA LEU A 88 -5.26 1.51 -1.60
C LEU A 88 -4.18 2.40 -0.96
N GLY A 89 -3.12 2.74 -1.68
CA GLY A 89 -2.14 3.72 -1.20
C GLY A 89 -2.76 5.12 -1.01
N VAL A 90 -3.60 5.55 -1.95
CA VAL A 90 -4.37 6.81 -1.83
C VAL A 90 -5.38 6.74 -0.69
N ALA A 91 -6.07 5.60 -0.53
CA ALA A 91 -6.98 5.39 0.58
C ALA A 91 -6.26 5.51 1.93
N MET A 92 -5.03 5.00 2.06
CA MET A 92 -4.22 5.15 3.28
C MET A 92 -3.89 6.62 3.57
N VAL A 93 -3.48 7.40 2.56
CA VAL A 93 -3.26 8.85 2.72
C VAL A 93 -4.52 9.53 3.26
N ARG A 94 -5.70 9.21 2.69
CA ARG A 94 -6.96 9.76 3.16
C ARG A 94 -7.32 9.31 4.58
N ARG A 95 -7.03 8.07 4.95
CA ARG A 95 -7.27 7.57 6.31
C ARG A 95 -6.40 8.31 7.33
N ILE A 96 -5.13 8.58 7.01
CA ILE A 96 -4.24 9.38 7.87
C ILE A 96 -4.78 10.82 7.97
N GLU A 97 -5.15 11.45 6.87
CA GLU A 97 -5.77 12.79 6.86
C GLU A 97 -7.03 12.86 7.74
N ASN A 98 -7.90 11.85 7.68
CA ASN A 98 -9.12 11.78 8.49
C ASN A 98 -8.85 11.71 10.01
N THR A 99 -7.62 11.40 10.45
CA THR A 99 -7.22 11.49 11.86
C THR A 99 -6.96 12.94 12.32
N GLY A 100 -7.01 13.90 11.40
CA GLY A 100 -6.66 15.31 11.63
C GLY A 100 -5.20 15.65 11.34
N GLN A 101 -4.41 14.68 10.86
CA GLN A 101 -3.04 14.92 10.43
C GLN A 101 -3.02 15.67 9.10
N THR A 102 -2.23 16.75 9.05
CA THR A 102 -2.06 17.58 7.83
C THR A 102 -0.75 17.29 7.11
N GLU A 103 0.12 16.47 7.70
CA GLU A 103 1.41 16.08 7.17
C GLU A 103 1.61 14.57 7.35
N ILE A 104 2.23 13.92 6.36
CA ILE A 104 2.57 12.49 6.36
C ILE A 104 4.02 12.40 5.92
N ALA A 105 4.87 11.73 6.73
CA ALA A 105 6.30 11.64 6.47
C ALA A 105 6.97 13.01 6.13
N GLY A 106 6.56 14.08 6.82
CA GLY A 106 7.08 15.44 6.63
C GLY A 106 6.61 16.16 5.36
N ARG A 107 5.63 15.62 4.62
CA ARG A 107 5.00 16.26 3.47
C ARG A 107 3.55 16.63 3.77
N LYS A 108 3.11 17.80 3.30
CA LYS A 108 1.71 18.20 3.45
C LYS A 108 0.80 17.30 2.62
N VAL A 109 -0.34 16.92 3.19
CA VAL A 109 -1.36 16.10 2.51
C VAL A 109 -1.80 16.74 1.19
N GLU A 110 -1.99 18.06 1.15
CA GLU A 110 -2.34 18.80 -0.08
C GLU A 110 -1.27 18.66 -1.18
N GLU A 111 0.02 18.70 -0.80
CA GLU A 111 1.14 18.55 -1.73
C GLU A 111 1.23 17.10 -2.25
N ILE A 112 0.90 16.11 -1.41
CA ILE A 112 0.80 14.71 -1.81
C ILE A 112 -0.27 14.56 -2.90
N TYR A 113 -1.51 14.97 -2.63
CA TYR A 113 -2.58 14.89 -3.64
C TYR A 113 -2.26 15.67 -4.93
N GLY A 114 -1.68 16.87 -4.79
CA GLY A 114 -1.22 17.65 -5.94
C GLY A 114 -0.18 16.91 -6.79
N THR A 115 0.77 16.23 -6.14
CA THR A 115 1.78 15.42 -6.82
C THR A 115 1.14 14.24 -7.56
N LEU A 116 0.23 13.51 -6.90
CA LEU A 116 -0.47 12.37 -7.48
C LEU A 116 -1.27 12.76 -8.73
N LEU A 117 -2.03 13.85 -8.70
CA LEU A 117 -2.79 14.33 -9.86
C LEU A 117 -1.93 14.69 -11.07
N SER A 118 -0.65 14.98 -10.86
CA SER A 118 0.32 15.23 -11.92
C SER A 118 1.16 14.00 -12.30
N HIS A 119 0.96 12.87 -11.63
CA HIS A 119 1.77 11.68 -11.80
C HIS A 119 1.44 10.97 -13.12
N PRO A 120 2.42 10.69 -14.00
CA PRO A 120 2.16 10.16 -15.35
C PRO A 120 1.59 8.74 -15.37
N LYS A 121 1.71 7.99 -14.26
CA LYS A 121 1.18 6.64 -14.11
C LYS A 121 -0.06 6.55 -13.21
N LEU A 122 -0.67 7.69 -12.86
CA LEU A 122 -1.90 7.68 -12.06
C LEU A 122 -3.00 6.95 -12.84
N PRO A 123 -3.57 5.85 -12.34
CA PRO A 123 -4.70 5.21 -13.01
C PRO A 123 -5.91 6.14 -13.04
N GLU A 124 -6.67 6.13 -14.14
CA GLU A 124 -7.82 7.03 -14.28
C GLU A 124 -8.90 6.72 -13.23
N SER A 125 -9.09 5.45 -12.86
CA SER A 125 -10.00 5.05 -11.78
C SER A 125 -9.60 5.67 -10.42
N VAL A 126 -8.30 5.74 -10.12
CA VAL A 126 -7.76 6.28 -8.86
C VAL A 126 -7.84 7.81 -8.83
N LYS A 127 -7.70 8.46 -9.98
CA LYS A 127 -7.72 9.92 -10.11
C LYS A 127 -9.03 10.55 -9.59
N ASP A 128 -10.17 9.91 -9.85
CA ASP A 128 -11.46 10.40 -9.36
C ASP A 128 -11.51 10.44 -7.83
N TYR A 129 -10.93 9.44 -7.16
CA TYR A 129 -10.78 9.44 -5.70
C TYR A 129 -9.89 10.57 -5.21
N VAL A 130 -8.73 10.79 -5.86
CA VAL A 130 -7.81 11.87 -5.48
C VAL A 130 -8.45 13.24 -5.65
N VAL A 131 -9.21 13.45 -6.73
CA VAL A 131 -9.95 14.70 -6.97
C VAL A 131 -11.02 14.92 -5.91
N ASP A 132 -11.73 13.86 -5.49
CA ASP A 132 -12.75 13.97 -4.47
C ASP A 132 -12.17 14.27 -3.09
N TYR A 133 -11.04 13.65 -2.72
CA TYR A 133 -10.38 13.85 -1.44
C TYR A 133 -9.74 15.22 -1.29
N LYS A 134 -9.38 15.87 -2.40
CA LYS A 134 -8.84 17.23 -2.40
C LYS A 134 -9.89 18.31 -2.10
N LYS A 135 -11.20 18.01 -2.21
CA LYS A 135 -12.29 18.97 -1.96
C LYS A 135 -12.52 19.20 -0.47
#